data_AF-A0A843HND4-F1
#
_entry.id   AF-A0A843HND4-F1
#
_cell.length_a   1.000
_cell.length_b   1.000
_cell.length_c   1.000
_cell.angle_alpha   90.00
_cell.angle_beta   90.00
_cell.angle_gamma   90.00
#
_symmetry.space_group_name_H-M   'P 1'
#
loop_
_entity.id
_entity.type
_entity.pdbx_description
1 polymer ?
#
loop_
_entity_poly.entity_id
_entity_poly.type
_entity_poly.pdbx_seq_one_letter_code
_entity_poly.pdbx_strand_id
1 'polypeptide(L)'
;MINTTFNGAEQNELVCFTDIPNIVRIFDNTADGGQKPMYILEFTENPQPTEEEQYYINIQGDSISNTLNYDNANNRRFWCGSNVIDTVQSIVRALRNCPTLAANYDVIDYDNYIYITAKKPFHFRNGLISTTNMSQFINNGSGIQFVDGHYSSLLGNSKLTLDIYKGDEDTYVTTLEKTASGDEVRFDLSPILTTFSEYGDAIHFSYRIGMTDYQGQYTLLMEKDSTSNYITNGYMINQGRKYIDFYVQQITIAQNMQRGKSKNGLLNNTILYIYDYELPISWFWGRLQSTTITVDLLNSKFDVLNTKSFSVNRATDERLHDHIINLGASQLDRDRFRAAFYVDVTIGQNPPIRYAIIKPLLMTEYNQRIMFRNSYGGVSFVDLTSKKELSKTLTTTTYKKSTLDYYDETVHSIEKVYDVNIKDTYTFQSHIFEEDGKWIYNDLLQSSMIWTSINGENYQILLDSVSVDEINNTNNLYRATVKFHLSQPTTLI
;
A
#
# COMPACT_ATOMS: atom_id res chain seq x y z
N MET A 1 -2.36 -5.96 -28.47
CA MET A 1 -1.49 -6.89 -27.71
C MET A 1 -1.85 -6.67 -26.26
N ILE A 2 -2.21 -7.74 -25.56
CA ILE A 2 -2.52 -7.66 -24.13
C ILE A 2 -1.20 -7.50 -23.37
N ASN A 3 -1.15 -6.47 -22.54
CA ASN A 3 -0.02 -6.13 -21.71
C ASN A 3 -0.41 -6.14 -20.24
N THR A 4 0.60 -6.21 -19.40
CA THR A 4 0.44 -6.36 -17.96
C THR A 4 1.47 -5.49 -17.26
N THR A 5 1.06 -4.82 -16.19
CA THR A 5 1.99 -4.13 -15.28
C THR A 5 1.67 -4.49 -13.84
N PHE A 6 2.69 -4.58 -13.01
CA PHE A 6 2.54 -4.68 -11.57
C PHE A 6 2.97 -3.37 -10.92
N ASN A 7 2.07 -2.74 -10.16
CA ASN A 7 2.29 -1.41 -9.57
C ASN A 7 2.70 -0.32 -10.57
N GLY A 8 2.36 -0.50 -11.85
CA GLY A 8 2.72 0.40 -12.95
C GLY A 8 4.10 0.15 -13.56
N ALA A 9 4.88 -0.80 -13.03
CA ALA A 9 6.10 -1.28 -13.68
C ALA A 9 5.77 -2.38 -14.70
N GLU A 10 6.41 -2.33 -15.86
CA GLU A 10 6.34 -3.37 -16.90
C GLU A 10 7.26 -4.56 -16.60
N GLN A 11 8.22 -4.37 -15.70
CA GLN A 11 9.22 -5.35 -15.33
C GLN A 11 8.91 -5.98 -13.99
N ASN A 12 9.36 -7.23 -13.84
CA ASN A 12 9.27 -7.99 -12.61
C ASN A 12 10.63 -7.92 -11.89
N GLU A 13 10.66 -8.31 -10.62
CA GLU A 13 11.69 -8.08 -9.59
C GLU A 13 11.47 -6.81 -8.76
N LEU A 14 10.23 -6.53 -8.37
CA LEU A 14 9.92 -5.45 -7.43
C LEU A 14 9.92 -5.96 -5.99
N VAL A 15 10.50 -5.19 -5.06
CA VAL A 15 10.11 -5.26 -3.64
C VAL A 15 8.97 -4.31 -3.41
N CYS A 16 7.85 -4.89 -2.98
CA CYS A 16 6.66 -4.19 -2.58
C CYS A 16 6.49 -4.21 -1.06
N PHE A 17 5.60 -3.36 -0.58
CA PHE A 17 5.33 -3.17 0.84
C PHE A 17 3.87 -3.44 1.16
N THR A 18 3.61 -3.93 2.37
CA THR A 18 2.27 -4.37 2.82
C THR A 18 1.23 -3.26 2.81
N ASP A 19 1.60 -2.04 3.20
CA ASP A 19 0.61 -0.95 3.32
C ASP A 19 0.44 -0.16 2.03
N ILE A 20 0.99 -0.65 0.91
CA ILE A 20 0.88 -0.04 -0.40
C ILE A 20 -0.06 -0.89 -1.25
N PRO A 21 -0.95 -0.28 -2.06
CA PRO A 21 -1.74 -1.02 -3.04
C PRO A 21 -0.84 -1.79 -4.01
N ASN A 22 -1.05 -3.09 -4.11
CA ASN A 22 -0.30 -4.02 -4.95
C ASN A 22 -1.18 -4.44 -6.13
N ILE A 23 -1.15 -3.65 -7.19
CA ILE A 23 -2.10 -3.73 -8.29
C ILE A 23 -1.46 -4.40 -9.50
N VAL A 24 -2.02 -5.53 -9.91
CA VAL A 24 -1.80 -6.10 -11.25
C VAL A 24 -2.81 -5.48 -12.19
N ARG A 25 -2.33 -4.79 -13.22
CA ARG A 25 -3.14 -4.20 -14.28
C ARG A 25 -2.91 -5.00 -15.55
N ILE A 26 -4.00 -5.44 -16.18
CA ILE A 26 -4.03 -6.14 -17.46
C ILE A 26 -4.78 -5.25 -18.42
N PHE A 27 -4.19 -4.92 -19.56
CA PHE A 27 -4.79 -3.98 -20.50
C PHE A 27 -4.47 -4.33 -21.96
N ASP A 28 -5.37 -3.99 -22.86
CA ASP A 28 -5.21 -4.24 -24.28
C ASP A 28 -4.73 -2.98 -25.02
N ASN A 29 -3.46 -2.96 -25.41
CA ASN A 29 -2.87 -1.84 -26.16
C ASN A 29 -3.33 -1.75 -27.61
N THR A 30 -4.07 -2.74 -28.11
CA THR A 30 -4.70 -2.67 -29.44
C THR A 30 -6.17 -2.29 -29.37
N ALA A 31 -6.69 -1.97 -28.19
CA ALA A 31 -8.04 -1.47 -28.09
C ALA A 31 -8.17 -0.17 -28.89
N ASP A 32 -9.10 -0.11 -29.82
CA ASP A 32 -9.53 1.17 -30.34
C ASP A 32 -10.26 1.90 -29.20
N GLY A 33 -10.09 3.23 -29.10
CA GLY A 33 -10.86 4.02 -28.13
C GLY A 33 -12.38 3.89 -28.32
N GLY A 34 -12.79 3.25 -29.42
CA GLY A 34 -14.13 2.92 -29.82
C GLY A 34 -15.02 4.13 -30.05
N GLN A 35 -16.10 3.91 -30.78
CA GLN A 35 -17.27 4.76 -30.69
C GLN A 35 -18.20 4.12 -29.66
N LYS A 36 -18.59 4.88 -28.64
CA LYS A 36 -19.61 4.44 -27.69
C LYS A 36 -20.93 4.30 -28.43
N PRO A 37 -21.71 3.22 -28.21
CA PRO A 37 -23.05 3.16 -28.76
C PRO A 37 -23.87 4.33 -28.21
N MET A 38 -24.56 5.02 -29.11
CA MET A 38 -25.28 6.25 -28.83
C MET A 38 -26.61 6.27 -29.56
N TYR A 39 -27.67 6.59 -28.82
CA TYR A 39 -28.94 7.01 -29.40
C TYR A 39 -29.01 8.52 -29.42
N ILE A 40 -29.45 9.06 -30.55
CA ILE A 40 -29.72 10.46 -30.75
C ILE A 40 -31.21 10.56 -31.06
N LEU A 41 -31.97 11.17 -30.15
CA LEU A 41 -33.38 11.46 -30.33
C LEU A 41 -33.50 12.94 -30.68
N GLU A 42 -33.93 13.27 -31.89
CA GLU A 42 -34.26 14.65 -32.25
C GLU A 42 -35.61 15.03 -31.65
N PHE A 43 -35.61 16.10 -30.86
CA PHE A 43 -36.80 16.73 -30.32
C PHE A 43 -37.00 18.06 -31.06
N THR A 44 -37.71 18.05 -32.18
CA THR A 44 -38.19 19.32 -32.76
C THR A 44 -39.21 19.97 -31.83
N GLU A 45 -39.34 21.29 -31.89
CA GLU A 45 -40.33 22.04 -31.13
C GLU A 45 -41.74 21.43 -31.28
N ASN A 46 -42.29 20.88 -30.18
CA ASN A 46 -43.60 20.23 -30.08
C ASN A 46 -43.82 18.94 -30.89
N PRO A 47 -43.23 17.81 -30.49
CA PRO A 47 -43.75 16.53 -30.91
C PRO A 47 -45.02 16.24 -30.10
N GLN A 48 -46.17 16.23 -30.75
CA GLN A 48 -47.40 15.73 -30.17
C GLN A 48 -47.60 14.31 -30.67
N PRO A 49 -47.40 13.26 -29.84
CA PRO A 49 -47.83 11.92 -30.20
C PRO A 49 -49.31 11.95 -30.54
N THR A 50 -49.67 11.50 -31.74
CA THR A 50 -51.07 11.22 -32.07
C THR A 50 -51.57 10.12 -31.14
N GLU A 51 -52.79 10.25 -30.61
CA GLU A 51 -53.36 9.50 -29.47
C GLU A 51 -53.37 7.95 -29.60
N GLU A 52 -52.86 7.38 -30.69
CA GLU A 52 -52.95 5.94 -31.00
C GLU A 52 -51.62 5.16 -30.92
N GLU A 53 -50.45 5.80 -30.74
CA GLU A 53 -49.15 5.09 -30.78
C GLU A 53 -48.40 5.08 -29.43
N GLN A 54 -48.14 3.86 -28.91
CA GLN A 54 -47.19 3.63 -27.81
C GLN A 54 -45.77 3.49 -28.37
N TYR A 55 -44.90 4.41 -27.97
CA TYR A 55 -43.47 4.36 -28.28
C TYR A 55 -42.71 3.62 -27.19
N TYR A 56 -41.62 2.97 -27.59
CA TYR A 56 -40.74 2.26 -26.68
C TYR A 56 -39.27 2.38 -27.09
N ILE A 57 -38.39 2.37 -26.10
CA ILE A 57 -36.94 2.28 -26.25
C ILE A 57 -36.53 0.92 -25.68
N ASN A 58 -35.99 0.05 -26.53
CA ASN A 58 -35.46 -1.26 -26.14
C ASN A 58 -33.93 -1.18 -26.04
N ILE A 59 -33.38 -1.48 -24.86
CA ILE A 59 -31.94 -1.54 -24.62
C ILE A 59 -31.64 -2.90 -23.97
N GLN A 60 -30.77 -3.70 -24.60
CA GLN A 60 -30.32 -5.02 -24.06
C GLN A 60 -31.46 -5.97 -23.65
N GLY A 61 -32.61 -5.91 -24.33
CA GLY A 61 -33.78 -6.76 -24.03
C GLY A 61 -34.72 -6.20 -22.95
N ASP A 62 -34.36 -5.09 -22.30
CA ASP A 62 -35.25 -4.33 -21.43
C ASP A 62 -35.93 -3.20 -22.21
N SER A 63 -37.21 -2.98 -21.94
CA SER A 63 -38.04 -1.98 -22.62
C SER A 63 -38.52 -0.90 -21.66
N ILE A 64 -38.40 0.37 -22.08
CA ILE A 64 -39.14 1.49 -21.49
C ILE A 64 -40.14 2.03 -22.52
N SER A 65 -41.29 2.51 -22.08
CA SER A 65 -42.38 3.00 -22.95
C SER A 65 -42.78 4.43 -22.66
N ASN A 66 -43.33 5.16 -23.63
CA ASN A 66 -43.76 6.54 -23.41
C ASN A 66 -45.12 6.61 -22.67
N THR A 67 -45.42 7.80 -22.17
CA THR A 67 -46.75 8.22 -21.77
C THR A 67 -46.94 9.71 -22.03
N LEU A 68 -48.16 10.10 -22.42
CA LEU A 68 -48.56 11.49 -22.60
C LEU A 68 -48.84 12.21 -21.27
N ASN A 69 -49.17 11.45 -20.23
CA ASN A 69 -49.46 11.99 -18.91
C ASN A 69 -48.21 11.94 -18.03
N TYR A 70 -47.71 13.10 -17.62
CA TYR A 70 -46.55 13.24 -16.75
C TYR A 70 -46.69 12.42 -15.45
N ASP A 71 -47.88 12.38 -14.85
CA ASP A 71 -48.13 11.65 -13.60
C ASP A 71 -48.01 10.12 -13.77
N ASN A 72 -48.17 9.64 -15.00
CA ASN A 72 -48.03 8.23 -15.35
C ASN A 72 -46.60 7.83 -15.73
N ALA A 73 -45.65 8.78 -15.76
CA ALA A 73 -44.24 8.55 -16.09
C ALA A 73 -43.47 7.98 -14.89
N ASN A 74 -43.87 6.78 -14.49
CA ASN A 74 -43.29 6.03 -13.37
C ASN A 74 -42.81 4.64 -13.82
N ASN A 75 -42.01 3.98 -12.97
CA ASN A 75 -41.42 2.66 -13.26
C ASN A 75 -40.64 2.66 -14.57
N ARG A 76 -41.07 1.86 -15.56
CA ARG A 76 -40.45 1.74 -16.89
C ARG A 76 -41.14 2.64 -17.94
N ARG A 77 -41.87 3.66 -17.51
CA ARG A 77 -42.54 4.63 -18.41
C ARG A 77 -41.88 5.99 -18.33
N PHE A 78 -41.65 6.62 -19.48
CA PHE A 78 -41.09 7.96 -19.60
C PHE A 78 -42.12 8.93 -20.20
N TRP A 79 -42.06 10.19 -19.80
CA TRP A 79 -42.91 11.23 -20.33
C TRP A 79 -42.33 11.77 -21.64
N CYS A 80 -43.18 11.98 -22.63
CA CYS A 80 -42.82 12.62 -23.89
C CYS A 80 -43.72 13.84 -24.07
N GLY A 81 -43.22 15.02 -23.71
CA GLY A 81 -43.98 16.27 -23.79
C GLY A 81 -43.15 17.42 -24.34
N SER A 82 -43.67 18.64 -24.23
CA SER A 82 -43.07 19.85 -24.83
C SER A 82 -41.78 20.33 -24.17
N ASN A 83 -41.39 19.78 -23.01
CA ASN A 83 -40.15 20.11 -22.31
C ASN A 83 -39.13 18.96 -22.44
N VAL A 84 -38.01 19.26 -23.12
CA VAL A 84 -36.90 18.32 -23.34
C VAL A 84 -36.25 17.89 -22.02
N ILE A 85 -36.05 18.81 -21.07
CA ILE A 85 -35.38 18.52 -19.79
C ILE A 85 -36.20 17.53 -18.95
N ASP A 86 -37.51 17.73 -18.86
CA ASP A 86 -38.41 16.84 -18.12
C ASP A 86 -38.51 15.47 -18.79
N THR A 87 -38.48 15.45 -20.13
CA THR A 87 -38.42 14.21 -20.91
C THR A 87 -37.13 13.44 -20.62
N VAL A 88 -35.96 14.11 -20.66
CA VAL A 88 -34.66 13.52 -20.27
C VAL A 88 -34.71 12.94 -18.86
N GLN A 89 -35.19 13.70 -17.88
CA GLN A 89 -35.26 13.23 -16.50
C GLN A 89 -36.17 11.99 -16.35
N SER A 90 -37.29 11.97 -17.06
CA SER A 90 -38.20 10.82 -17.05
C SER A 90 -37.60 9.58 -17.73
N ILE A 91 -36.84 9.75 -18.82
CA ILE A 91 -36.09 8.67 -19.49
C ILE A 91 -35.02 8.12 -18.54
N VAL A 92 -34.25 8.98 -17.87
CA VAL A 92 -33.24 8.56 -16.88
C VAL A 92 -33.88 7.74 -15.76
N ARG A 93 -35.02 8.18 -15.23
CA ARG A 93 -35.76 7.44 -14.19
C ARG A 93 -36.25 6.09 -14.72
N ALA A 94 -36.80 6.04 -15.93
CA ALA A 94 -37.29 4.82 -16.54
C ALA A 94 -36.17 3.79 -16.76
N LEU A 95 -35.02 4.21 -17.29
CA LEU A 95 -33.85 3.36 -17.50
C LEU A 95 -33.25 2.84 -16.20
N ARG A 96 -33.24 3.65 -15.13
CA ARG A 96 -32.76 3.22 -13.79
C ARG A 96 -33.65 2.14 -13.16
N ASN A 97 -34.90 2.04 -13.57
CA ASN A 97 -35.84 1.01 -13.11
C ASN A 97 -35.78 -0.28 -13.96
N CYS A 98 -34.85 -0.37 -14.90
CA CYS A 98 -34.53 -1.61 -15.63
C CYS A 98 -33.40 -2.35 -14.88
N PRO A 99 -33.71 -3.44 -14.15
CA PRO A 99 -32.75 -4.14 -13.30
C PRO A 99 -31.64 -4.83 -14.08
N THR A 100 -31.82 -5.11 -15.37
CA THR A 100 -30.77 -5.72 -16.22
C THR A 100 -29.86 -4.68 -16.87
N LEU A 101 -30.30 -3.42 -16.95
CA LEU A 101 -29.49 -2.29 -17.38
C LEU A 101 -28.70 -1.75 -16.19
N ALA A 102 -27.55 -2.36 -15.90
CA ALA A 102 -26.60 -1.78 -14.96
C ALA A 102 -26.33 -0.33 -15.39
N ALA A 103 -26.57 0.64 -14.49
CA ALA A 103 -26.70 2.08 -14.73
C ALA A 103 -25.52 2.76 -15.49
N ASN A 104 -25.35 2.43 -16.76
CA ASN A 104 -24.17 2.69 -17.57
C ASN A 104 -24.47 3.56 -18.78
N TYR A 105 -25.50 4.41 -18.70
CA TYR A 105 -25.82 5.37 -19.75
C TYR A 105 -25.83 6.79 -19.20
N ASP A 106 -25.24 7.71 -19.93
CA ASP A 106 -25.41 9.15 -19.76
C ASP A 106 -26.55 9.59 -20.69
N VAL A 107 -27.51 10.34 -20.15
CA VAL A 107 -28.59 10.96 -20.93
C VAL A 107 -28.37 12.46 -20.88
N ILE A 108 -28.15 13.08 -22.04
CA ILE A 108 -27.74 14.48 -22.16
C ILE A 108 -28.68 15.17 -23.15
N ASP A 109 -29.19 16.35 -22.80
CA ASP A 109 -29.82 17.26 -23.76
C ASP A 109 -28.77 18.17 -24.38
N TYR A 110 -28.78 18.30 -25.70
CA TYR A 110 -27.93 19.23 -26.42
C TYR A 110 -28.55 19.61 -27.77
N ASP A 111 -28.72 20.91 -28.02
CA ASP A 111 -29.14 21.48 -29.31
C ASP A 111 -30.41 20.85 -29.90
N ASN A 112 -31.46 20.69 -29.09
CA ASN A 112 -32.72 20.00 -29.44
C ASN A 112 -32.61 18.48 -29.65
N TYR A 113 -31.50 17.86 -29.24
CA TYR A 113 -31.35 16.41 -29.24
C TYR A 113 -31.21 15.85 -27.82
N ILE A 114 -31.74 14.65 -27.60
CA ILE A 114 -31.46 13.83 -26.42
C ILE A 114 -30.49 12.73 -26.84
N TYR A 115 -29.32 12.73 -26.21
CA TYR A 115 -28.28 11.73 -26.39
C TYR A 115 -28.35 10.70 -25.27
N ILE A 116 -28.57 9.42 -25.58
CA ILE A 116 -28.42 8.32 -24.63
C ILE A 116 -27.13 7.58 -25.00
N THR A 117 -26.05 7.83 -24.26
CA THR A 117 -24.71 7.34 -24.58
C THR A 117 -24.23 6.35 -23.53
N ALA A 118 -23.71 5.20 -23.94
CA ALA A 118 -23.09 4.28 -23.00
C ALA A 118 -21.84 4.88 -22.34
N LYS A 119 -21.69 4.71 -21.02
CA LYS A 119 -20.53 5.17 -20.24
C LYS A 119 -19.24 4.46 -20.65
N LYS A 120 -19.33 3.23 -21.13
CA LYS A 120 -18.22 2.44 -21.69
C LYS A 120 -18.60 1.91 -23.08
N PRO A 121 -17.62 1.75 -23.99
CA PRO A 121 -17.85 1.02 -25.22
C PRO A 121 -18.23 -0.44 -24.85
N PHE A 122 -19.38 -0.93 -25.31
CA PHE A 122 -19.86 -2.28 -24.97
C PHE A 122 -19.66 -3.24 -26.14
N HIS A 123 -19.14 -4.43 -25.84
CA HIS A 123 -19.15 -5.59 -26.74
C HIS A 123 -20.46 -6.35 -26.57
N PHE A 124 -21.43 -6.20 -27.48
CA PHE A 124 -22.48 -7.21 -27.61
C PHE A 124 -22.44 -7.81 -29.02
N ARG A 125 -22.41 -9.15 -29.08
CA ARG A 125 -22.46 -9.98 -30.30
C ARG A 125 -23.72 -9.77 -31.14
N ASN A 126 -24.75 -9.22 -30.52
CA ASN A 126 -25.91 -8.71 -31.22
C ASN A 126 -25.78 -7.20 -31.10
N GLY A 127 -25.37 -6.51 -32.17
CA GLY A 127 -25.45 -5.04 -32.21
C GLY A 127 -26.78 -4.62 -31.61
N LEU A 128 -26.78 -3.56 -30.80
CA LEU A 128 -27.94 -3.13 -30.01
C LEU A 128 -29.25 -3.47 -30.73
N ILE A 129 -29.90 -4.59 -30.36
CA ILE A 129 -31.17 -4.96 -30.96
C ILE A 129 -32.19 -4.10 -30.27
N SER A 130 -32.26 -2.88 -30.75
CA SER A 130 -33.26 -1.90 -30.39
C SER A 130 -34.20 -1.83 -31.56
N THR A 131 -35.35 -2.48 -31.41
CA THR A 131 -36.53 -2.01 -32.12
C THR A 131 -37.03 -0.78 -31.37
N THR A 132 -37.22 0.32 -32.09
CA THR A 132 -38.13 1.39 -31.66
C THR A 132 -39.15 1.53 -32.79
N ASN A 133 -40.44 1.72 -32.47
CA ASN A 133 -41.41 2.19 -33.48
C ASN A 133 -41.48 3.74 -33.48
N MET A 134 -40.41 4.42 -33.07
CA MET A 134 -40.39 5.88 -33.09
C MET A 134 -40.10 6.45 -34.49
N SER A 135 -39.92 5.58 -35.51
CA SER A 135 -39.90 5.96 -36.93
C SER A 135 -41.18 6.63 -37.42
N GLN A 136 -42.22 6.78 -36.59
CA GLN A 136 -43.46 7.48 -36.91
C GLN A 136 -43.58 8.87 -36.27
N PHE A 137 -42.53 9.40 -35.63
CA PHE A 137 -42.36 10.86 -35.39
C PHE A 137 -42.30 11.69 -36.69
N ILE A 138 -42.32 11.01 -37.84
CA ILE A 138 -42.26 11.57 -39.19
C ILE A 138 -43.61 12.16 -39.57
N ASN A 139 -43.95 13.28 -38.96
CA ASN A 139 -44.75 14.33 -39.58
C ASN A 139 -44.24 15.67 -39.02
N ASN A 140 -43.01 16.03 -39.45
CA ASN A 140 -42.31 17.33 -39.34
C ASN A 140 -40.85 17.23 -38.85
N GLY A 141 -40.04 16.37 -39.49
CA GLY A 141 -38.57 16.57 -39.49
C GLY A 141 -37.80 16.15 -38.24
N SER A 142 -38.40 15.50 -37.24
CA SER A 142 -37.65 14.82 -36.17
C SER A 142 -37.14 13.45 -36.62
N GLY A 143 -35.84 13.19 -36.47
CA GLY A 143 -35.18 11.91 -36.73
C GLY A 143 -34.69 11.19 -35.48
N ILE A 144 -34.56 9.87 -35.58
CA ILE A 144 -33.79 9.07 -34.61
C ILE A 144 -32.58 8.53 -35.34
N GLN A 145 -31.42 8.93 -34.85
CA GLN A 145 -30.17 8.38 -35.33
C GLN A 145 -29.63 7.41 -34.27
N PHE A 146 -29.38 6.21 -34.73
CA PHE A 146 -28.59 5.26 -33.98
C PHE A 146 -27.17 5.27 -34.52
N VAL A 147 -26.22 5.44 -33.60
CA VAL A 147 -24.81 5.30 -33.89
C VAL A 147 -24.38 3.99 -33.26
N ASP A 148 -24.13 3.00 -34.12
CA ASP A 148 -23.51 1.75 -33.71
C ASP A 148 -22.18 2.06 -33.02
N GLY A 149 -22.07 1.60 -31.79
CA GLY A 149 -20.80 1.62 -31.11
C GLY A 149 -19.91 0.54 -31.70
N HIS A 150 -18.74 0.91 -32.21
CA HIS A 150 -17.70 -0.05 -32.49
C HIS A 150 -16.66 0.05 -31.38
N TYR A 151 -16.33 -1.09 -30.81
CA TYR A 151 -15.22 -1.21 -29.90
C TYR A 151 -14.56 -2.55 -30.20
N SER A 152 -13.24 -2.57 -30.30
CA SER A 152 -12.50 -3.80 -30.43
C SER A 152 -11.52 -3.92 -29.27
N SER A 153 -11.58 -5.05 -28.55
CA SER A 153 -10.57 -5.40 -27.56
C SER A 153 -10.51 -6.91 -27.41
N LEU A 154 -9.30 -7.44 -27.33
CA LEU A 154 -9.01 -8.85 -27.03
C LEU A 154 -9.44 -9.25 -25.62
N LEU A 155 -9.59 -8.28 -24.70
CA LEU A 155 -10.11 -8.49 -23.35
C LEU A 155 -11.64 -8.43 -23.28
N GLY A 156 -12.30 -7.93 -24.32
CA GLY A 156 -13.75 -7.75 -24.32
C GLY A 156 -14.50 -9.05 -24.05
N ASN A 157 -15.29 -9.09 -22.97
CA ASN A 157 -16.09 -10.24 -22.55
C ASN A 157 -15.30 -11.52 -22.28
N SER A 158 -14.02 -11.40 -21.88
CA SER A 158 -13.23 -12.54 -21.42
C SER A 158 -13.33 -12.70 -19.89
N LYS A 159 -13.13 -13.93 -19.42
CA LYS A 159 -12.90 -14.22 -18.00
C LYS A 159 -11.39 -14.26 -17.77
N LEU A 160 -10.89 -13.39 -16.91
CA LEU A 160 -9.50 -13.40 -16.48
C LEU A 160 -9.36 -14.15 -15.16
N THR A 161 -8.36 -15.01 -15.08
CA THR A 161 -7.93 -15.70 -13.86
C THR A 161 -6.53 -15.23 -13.50
N LEU A 162 -6.27 -15.04 -12.21
CA LEU A 162 -4.97 -14.66 -11.68
C LEU A 162 -4.61 -15.62 -10.55
N ASP A 163 -3.71 -16.56 -10.82
CA ASP A 163 -3.23 -17.55 -9.86
C ASP A 163 -2.02 -16.98 -9.13
N ILE A 164 -1.98 -17.09 -7.80
CA ILE A 164 -0.95 -16.50 -6.94
C ILE A 164 -0.18 -17.60 -6.22
N TYR A 165 1.15 -17.44 -6.16
CA TYR A 165 2.07 -18.41 -5.58
C TYR A 165 2.99 -17.72 -4.55
N LYS A 166 3.32 -18.41 -3.44
CA LYS A 166 4.22 -17.94 -2.37
C LYS A 166 5.51 -18.77 -2.35
N GLY A 167 6.62 -18.10 -2.10
CA GLY A 167 7.93 -18.70 -1.83
C GLY A 167 8.68 -19.13 -3.10
N ASP A 168 9.92 -19.57 -2.92
CA ASP A 168 10.79 -20.01 -4.03
C ASP A 168 10.39 -21.39 -4.60
N GLU A 169 9.69 -22.20 -3.80
CA GLU A 169 9.06 -23.44 -4.25
C GLU A 169 7.71 -23.19 -4.95
N ASP A 170 7.25 -21.95 -4.95
CA ASP A 170 6.01 -21.47 -5.57
C ASP A 170 4.79 -22.30 -5.19
N THR A 171 4.52 -22.31 -3.90
CA THR A 171 3.32 -22.95 -3.34
C THR A 171 2.09 -22.18 -3.80
N TYR A 172 1.15 -22.87 -4.46
CA TYR A 172 -0.14 -22.27 -4.86
C TYR A 172 -0.90 -21.77 -3.64
N VAL A 173 -1.36 -20.53 -3.70
CA VAL A 173 -2.11 -19.89 -2.62
C VAL A 173 -3.59 -19.80 -2.97
N THR A 174 -3.91 -19.13 -4.07
CA THR A 174 -5.29 -18.87 -4.47
C THR A 174 -5.40 -18.38 -5.91
N THR A 175 -6.63 -18.28 -6.42
CA THR A 175 -6.97 -17.73 -7.73
C THR A 175 -7.97 -16.60 -7.55
N LEU A 176 -7.68 -15.44 -8.16
CA LEU A 176 -8.63 -14.35 -8.32
C LEU A 176 -9.26 -14.41 -9.71
N GLU A 177 -10.55 -14.10 -9.80
CA GLU A 177 -11.26 -14.12 -11.08
C GLU A 177 -12.03 -12.82 -11.31
N LYS A 178 -11.98 -12.29 -12.54
CA LYS A 178 -12.77 -11.13 -12.97
C LYS A 178 -13.22 -11.28 -14.41
N THR A 179 -14.46 -10.88 -14.70
CA THR A 179 -14.93 -10.71 -16.07
C THR A 179 -14.52 -9.34 -16.60
N ALA A 180 -13.81 -9.31 -17.72
CA ALA A 180 -13.40 -8.09 -18.39
C ALA A 180 -14.57 -7.52 -19.19
N SER A 181 -14.93 -6.26 -18.90
CA SER A 181 -16.01 -5.53 -19.58
C SER A 181 -15.50 -4.34 -20.41
N GLY A 182 -14.22 -4.36 -20.79
CA GLY A 182 -13.50 -3.27 -21.44
C GLY A 182 -12.08 -3.69 -21.81
N ASP A 183 -11.20 -2.72 -22.00
CA ASP A 183 -9.78 -2.88 -22.36
C ASP A 183 -8.85 -3.01 -21.16
N GLU A 184 -9.37 -2.91 -19.94
CA GLU A 184 -8.55 -2.93 -18.75
C GLU A 184 -9.24 -3.64 -17.58
N VAL A 185 -8.46 -4.49 -16.90
CA VAL A 185 -8.83 -5.12 -15.64
C VAL A 185 -7.70 -4.92 -14.63
N ARG A 186 -8.07 -4.64 -13.38
CA ARG A 186 -7.15 -4.51 -12.25
C ARG A 186 -7.46 -5.54 -11.18
N PHE A 187 -6.45 -6.24 -10.69
CA PHE A 187 -6.50 -7.07 -9.49
C PHE A 187 -5.73 -6.38 -8.37
N ASP A 188 -6.34 -6.30 -7.19
CA ASP A 188 -5.68 -5.82 -5.98
C ASP A 188 -5.20 -7.03 -5.19
N LEU A 189 -3.88 -7.20 -5.12
CA LEU A 189 -3.25 -8.32 -4.44
C LEU A 189 -2.94 -7.99 -2.97
N SER A 190 -3.09 -6.74 -2.53
CA SER A 190 -2.67 -6.33 -1.18
C SER A 190 -3.25 -7.22 -0.07
N PRO A 191 -4.55 -7.57 -0.04
CA PRO A 191 -5.10 -8.42 1.01
C PRO A 191 -4.48 -9.82 1.09
N ILE A 192 -3.98 -10.33 -0.03
CA ILE A 192 -3.35 -11.66 -0.11
C ILE A 192 -1.88 -11.55 0.24
N LEU A 193 -1.17 -10.56 -0.31
CA LEU A 193 0.26 -10.39 -0.06
C LEU A 193 0.56 -10.02 1.40
N THR A 194 -0.34 -9.32 2.09
CA THR A 194 -0.23 -9.07 3.54
C THR A 194 -0.27 -10.33 4.39
N THR A 195 -0.76 -11.45 3.85
CA THR A 195 -0.71 -12.76 4.54
C THR A 195 0.64 -13.46 4.36
N PHE A 196 1.43 -13.02 3.38
CA PHE A 196 2.74 -13.60 3.13
C PHE A 196 3.80 -12.98 4.00
N SER A 197 3.69 -11.67 4.28
CA SER A 197 4.72 -10.86 4.90
C SER A 197 5.09 -11.32 6.32
N GLU A 198 6.33 -11.77 6.47
CA GLU A 198 6.93 -12.09 7.77
C GLU A 198 7.88 -10.96 8.19
N TYR A 199 8.06 -10.77 9.49
CA TYR A 199 8.89 -9.69 9.99
C TYR A 199 10.36 -9.97 9.73
N GLY A 200 11.00 -9.09 8.95
CA GLY A 200 12.43 -9.17 8.69
C GLY A 200 12.84 -9.92 7.44
N ASP A 201 11.87 -10.48 6.72
CA ASP A 201 12.13 -11.14 5.45
C ASP A 201 11.43 -10.43 4.28
N ALA A 202 12.03 -10.57 3.11
CA ALA A 202 11.42 -10.22 1.84
C ALA A 202 11.05 -11.51 1.13
N ILE A 203 9.75 -11.78 1.06
CA ILE A 203 9.23 -13.09 0.64
C ILE A 203 8.90 -13.07 -0.84
N HIS A 204 9.42 -14.07 -1.55
CA HIS A 204 9.12 -14.27 -2.95
C HIS A 204 7.63 -14.56 -3.16
N PHE A 205 7.05 -13.97 -4.20
CA PHE A 205 5.77 -14.35 -4.73
C PHE A 205 5.75 -14.18 -6.24
N SER A 206 4.89 -14.96 -6.89
CA SER A 206 4.69 -14.91 -8.32
C SER A 206 3.20 -15.00 -8.64
N TYR A 207 2.81 -14.68 -9.87
CA TYR A 207 1.44 -14.86 -10.33
C TYR A 207 1.37 -15.27 -11.79
N ARG A 208 0.25 -15.91 -12.19
CA ARG A 208 -0.03 -16.31 -13.58
C ARG A 208 -1.35 -15.74 -14.01
N ILE A 209 -1.44 -15.34 -15.27
CA ILE A 209 -2.65 -14.72 -15.80
C ILE A 209 -3.20 -15.58 -16.93
N GLY A 210 -4.37 -16.15 -16.71
CA GLY A 210 -5.15 -16.87 -17.69
C GLY A 210 -6.29 -16.02 -18.23
N MET A 211 -6.66 -16.26 -19.48
CA MET A 211 -7.82 -15.66 -20.12
C MET A 211 -8.66 -16.75 -20.78
N THR A 212 -9.93 -16.84 -20.43
CA THR A 212 -10.92 -17.61 -21.19
C THR A 212 -11.73 -16.63 -22.02
N ASP A 213 -11.64 -16.74 -23.33
CA ASP A 213 -12.41 -15.89 -24.22
C ASP A 213 -13.90 -16.25 -24.22
N TYR A 214 -14.69 -15.45 -24.93
CA TYR A 214 -16.13 -15.63 -25.09
C TYR A 214 -16.53 -16.90 -25.86
N GLN A 215 -15.58 -17.58 -26.53
CA GLN A 215 -15.77 -18.87 -27.18
C GLN A 215 -15.41 -20.05 -26.26
N GLY A 216 -14.97 -19.76 -25.04
CA GLY A 216 -14.51 -20.75 -24.08
C GLY A 216 -13.07 -21.22 -24.30
N GLN A 217 -12.31 -20.58 -25.21
CA GLN A 217 -10.90 -20.91 -25.43
C GLN A 217 -10.05 -20.29 -24.34
N TYR A 218 -9.21 -21.12 -23.70
CA TYR A 218 -8.26 -20.67 -22.69
C TYR A 218 -6.92 -20.30 -23.33
N THR A 219 -6.39 -19.14 -22.94
CA THR A 219 -5.06 -18.64 -23.31
C THR A 219 -4.31 -18.24 -22.06
N LEU A 220 -3.09 -18.72 -21.89
CA LEU A 220 -2.18 -18.21 -20.86
C LEU A 220 -1.56 -16.90 -21.38
N LEU A 221 -1.83 -15.80 -20.69
CA LEU A 221 -1.32 -14.47 -21.06
C LEU A 221 0.06 -14.21 -20.49
N MET A 222 0.39 -14.82 -19.35
CA MET A 222 1.65 -14.60 -18.63
C MET A 222 2.10 -15.86 -17.90
N GLU A 223 3.37 -16.20 -18.08
CA GLU A 223 4.01 -17.36 -17.43
C GLU A 223 4.67 -17.01 -16.09
N LYS A 224 4.80 -18.03 -15.24
CA LYS A 224 5.31 -17.96 -13.87
C LYS A 224 6.65 -17.23 -13.74
N ASP A 225 7.64 -17.66 -14.51
CA ASP A 225 9.03 -17.24 -14.39
C ASP A 225 9.23 -15.79 -14.84
N SER A 226 8.23 -15.23 -15.52
CA SER A 226 8.24 -13.82 -15.85
C SER A 226 7.99 -12.94 -14.62
N THR A 227 7.33 -13.42 -13.55
CA THR A 227 6.73 -12.59 -12.46
C THR A 227 7.42 -12.63 -11.09
N SER A 228 8.74 -12.79 -11.02
CA SER A 228 9.44 -12.86 -9.74
C SER A 228 9.31 -11.53 -8.98
N ASN A 229 8.56 -11.47 -7.89
CA ASN A 229 8.40 -10.27 -7.07
C ASN A 229 8.58 -10.61 -5.59
N TYR A 230 8.76 -9.58 -4.77
CA TYR A 230 8.98 -9.73 -3.33
C TYR A 230 8.04 -8.83 -2.54
N ILE A 231 7.54 -9.33 -1.42
CA ILE A 231 6.76 -8.56 -0.47
C ILE A 231 7.48 -8.52 0.87
N THR A 232 7.54 -7.35 1.50
CA THR A 232 8.04 -7.20 2.86
C THR A 232 7.13 -6.28 3.66
N ASN A 233 7.17 -6.41 4.98
CA ASN A 233 6.46 -5.50 5.88
C ASN A 233 7.03 -4.10 5.74
N GLY A 234 6.18 -3.12 5.42
CA GLY A 234 6.61 -1.74 5.26
C GLY A 234 5.43 -0.83 4.94
N TYR A 235 5.64 0.47 5.13
CA TYR A 235 4.56 1.45 5.06
C TYR A 235 4.92 2.73 4.32
N MET A 236 3.89 3.38 3.75
CA MET A 236 4.04 4.67 3.10
C MET A 236 4.17 5.80 4.12
N ILE A 237 5.34 5.91 4.70
CA ILE A 237 5.75 7.17 5.32
C ILE A 237 6.91 7.68 4.51
N ASN A 238 6.58 8.59 3.59
CA ASN A 238 7.55 9.42 2.89
C ASN A 238 8.65 8.62 2.14
N GLN A 239 8.36 7.38 1.74
CA GLN A 239 9.20 6.66 0.80
C GLN A 239 9.21 7.45 -0.52
N GLY A 240 10.41 7.76 -1.06
CA GLY A 240 10.53 8.48 -2.34
C GLY A 240 10.05 7.68 -3.56
N ARG A 241 9.80 6.37 -3.39
CA ARG A 241 9.29 5.43 -4.39
C ARG A 241 8.32 4.46 -3.72
N LYS A 242 7.28 4.04 -4.44
CA LYS A 242 6.25 3.10 -3.95
C LYS A 242 6.73 1.65 -3.87
N TYR A 243 7.87 1.35 -4.47
CA TYR A 243 8.48 0.03 -4.55
C TYR A 243 9.97 0.20 -4.86
N ILE A 244 10.75 -0.85 -4.62
CA ILE A 244 12.16 -0.91 -5.00
C ILE A 244 12.26 -1.77 -6.26
N ASP A 245 12.88 -1.22 -7.30
CA ASP A 245 13.12 -1.89 -8.58
C ASP A 245 14.56 -2.43 -8.64
N PHE A 246 14.72 -3.73 -8.88
CA PHE A 246 16.00 -4.43 -8.94
C PHE A 246 16.59 -4.64 -10.34
N TYR A 247 16.02 -4.04 -11.39
CA TYR A 247 16.50 -4.29 -12.75
C TYR A 247 17.97 -3.87 -12.97
N VAL A 248 18.52 -3.02 -12.09
CA VAL A 248 19.94 -2.65 -12.07
C VAL A 248 20.70 -3.56 -11.09
N GLN A 249 21.90 -4.03 -11.46
CA GLN A 249 22.81 -4.84 -10.60
C GLN A 249 23.31 -4.06 -9.37
N GLN A 250 22.42 -3.54 -8.54
CA GLN A 250 22.74 -2.63 -7.46
C GLN A 250 22.10 -3.10 -6.16
N ILE A 251 22.77 -2.74 -5.06
CA ILE A 251 22.24 -2.88 -3.72
C ILE A 251 21.42 -1.63 -3.42
N THR A 252 20.23 -1.81 -2.86
CA THR A 252 19.41 -0.70 -2.40
C THR A 252 19.40 -0.69 -0.88
N ILE A 253 19.81 0.41 -0.26
CA ILE A 253 19.76 0.54 1.20
C ILE A 253 18.30 0.53 1.67
N ALA A 254 18.00 -0.32 2.66
CA ALA A 254 16.66 -0.47 3.24
C ALA A 254 16.47 0.51 4.40
N GLN A 255 16.74 1.80 4.18
CA GLN A 255 16.61 2.85 5.18
C GLN A 255 16.12 4.15 4.56
N ASN A 256 15.63 5.05 5.41
CA ASN A 256 15.19 6.38 5.05
C ASN A 256 16.37 7.26 4.59
N MET A 257 16.73 7.15 3.31
CA MET A 257 17.78 7.93 2.66
C MET A 257 17.26 9.26 2.09
N GLN A 258 18.14 10.27 1.97
CA GLN A 258 17.94 11.54 1.25
C GLN A 258 16.84 12.46 1.79
N ARG A 259 16.60 12.44 3.11
CA ARG A 259 15.67 13.34 3.76
C ARG A 259 16.38 14.51 4.41
N GLY A 260 15.68 15.64 4.43
CA GLY A 260 16.13 16.84 5.10
C GLY A 260 16.41 18.03 4.20
N LYS A 261 16.85 19.14 4.80
CA LYS A 261 17.10 20.40 4.09
C LYS A 261 18.41 20.37 3.28
N SER A 262 19.36 19.52 3.65
CA SER A 262 20.62 19.33 2.91
C SER A 262 20.49 18.18 1.90
N LYS A 263 19.96 18.47 0.70
CA LYS A 263 19.87 17.49 -0.40
C LYS A 263 21.07 17.50 -1.35
N ASN A 264 22.05 18.39 -1.13
CA ASN A 264 23.19 18.56 -2.02
C ASN A 264 24.40 17.77 -1.50
N GLY A 265 24.79 16.68 -2.17
CA GLY A 265 26.08 16.04 -1.93
C GLY A 265 26.20 14.57 -2.38
N LEU A 266 27.43 14.07 -2.29
CA LEU A 266 27.86 12.67 -2.46
C LEU A 266 27.48 11.78 -1.27
N LEU A 267 26.73 12.28 -0.29
CA LEU A 267 26.39 11.61 0.96
C LEU A 267 24.88 11.44 1.08
N ASN A 268 24.46 10.34 1.69
CA ASN A 268 23.09 10.17 2.13
C ASN A 268 22.86 10.97 3.43
N ASN A 269 22.18 12.10 3.32
CA ASN A 269 22.17 13.19 4.31
C ASN A 269 21.05 13.14 5.37
N THR A 270 20.33 12.02 5.52
CA THR A 270 19.47 11.89 6.71
C THR A 270 20.39 11.88 7.94
N ILE A 271 20.26 12.87 8.84
CA ILE A 271 21.13 12.95 10.02
C ILE A 271 20.76 11.81 10.96
N LEU A 272 21.60 10.78 10.99
CA LEU A 272 21.49 9.64 11.88
C LEU A 272 22.48 9.79 13.01
N TYR A 273 22.14 9.25 14.18
CA TYR A 273 22.96 9.40 15.37
C TYR A 273 23.23 8.07 16.02
N ILE A 274 24.46 7.90 16.51
CA ILE A 274 24.93 6.68 17.14
C ILE A 274 25.70 7.00 18.42
N TYR A 275 25.49 6.17 19.44
CA TYR A 275 26.26 6.18 20.68
C TYR A 275 26.90 4.83 20.98
N ASP A 276 26.19 3.72 20.71
CA ASP A 276 26.73 2.37 20.90
C ASP A 276 27.76 1.98 19.82
N TYR A 277 28.63 1.01 20.13
CA TYR A 277 29.62 0.49 19.19
C TYR A 277 29.01 -0.46 18.15
N GLU A 278 27.82 -0.97 18.38
CA GLU A 278 27.10 -1.75 17.38
C GLU A 278 26.37 -0.80 16.44
N LEU A 279 26.30 -1.13 15.15
CA LEU A 279 25.58 -0.33 14.16
C LEU A 279 24.77 -1.26 13.25
N PRO A 280 23.45 -1.36 13.45
CA PRO A 280 22.59 -2.14 12.57
C PRO A 280 22.35 -1.39 11.25
N ILE A 281 22.50 -2.12 10.15
CA ILE A 281 22.24 -1.66 8.79
C ILE A 281 21.50 -2.73 8.02
N SER A 282 20.64 -2.29 7.10
CA SER A 282 19.86 -3.21 6.26
C SER A 282 19.89 -2.78 4.81
N TRP A 283 19.94 -3.75 3.91
CA TRP A 283 19.90 -3.49 2.48
C TRP A 283 19.23 -4.63 1.73
N PHE A 284 18.75 -4.28 0.54
CA PHE A 284 18.18 -5.20 -0.40
C PHE A 284 19.22 -5.64 -1.44
N TRP A 285 19.31 -6.95 -1.65
CA TRP A 285 20.12 -7.56 -2.69
C TRP A 285 19.43 -7.47 -4.06
N GLY A 286 20.06 -6.73 -4.97
CA GLY A 286 19.82 -6.90 -6.41
C GLY A 286 20.39 -8.23 -6.92
N ARG A 287 20.92 -8.23 -8.15
CA ARG A 287 21.47 -9.44 -8.78
C ARG A 287 22.91 -9.80 -8.36
N LEU A 288 23.54 -8.97 -7.51
CA LEU A 288 24.89 -9.22 -7.02
C LEU A 288 24.89 -10.37 -5.98
N GLN A 289 25.92 -11.22 -6.05
CA GLN A 289 26.13 -12.35 -5.12
C GLN A 289 27.00 -11.96 -3.92
N SER A 290 27.68 -10.83 -3.98
CA SER A 290 28.51 -10.32 -2.90
C SER A 290 28.65 -8.81 -2.98
N THR A 291 29.03 -8.21 -1.86
CA THR A 291 29.34 -6.79 -1.75
C THR A 291 30.42 -6.56 -0.71
N THR A 292 30.98 -5.36 -0.72
CA THR A 292 31.89 -4.88 0.32
C THR A 292 31.21 -3.79 1.11
N ILE A 293 31.35 -3.87 2.42
CA ILE A 293 30.99 -2.81 3.34
C ILE A 293 32.28 -2.15 3.79
N THR A 294 32.36 -0.83 3.61
CA THR A 294 33.46 0.01 4.09
C THR A 294 32.94 0.96 5.14
N VAL A 295 33.66 1.03 6.26
CA VAL A 295 33.34 1.84 7.42
C VAL A 295 34.51 2.77 7.70
N ASP A 296 34.27 4.07 7.58
CA ASP A 296 35.24 5.11 7.87
C ASP A 296 34.87 5.84 9.16
N LEU A 297 35.80 5.87 10.12
CA LEU A 297 35.70 6.71 11.31
C LEU A 297 36.35 8.06 11.02
N LEU A 298 35.59 9.13 11.18
CA LEU A 298 36.00 10.47 10.78
C LEU A 298 36.14 11.39 11.99
N ASN A 299 37.10 12.32 11.94
CA ASN A 299 37.20 13.40 12.94
C ASN A 299 36.18 14.53 12.67
N SER A 300 36.20 15.59 13.49
CA SER A 300 35.30 16.75 13.33
C SER A 300 35.52 17.58 12.06
N LYS A 301 36.65 17.39 11.36
CA LYS A 301 36.99 18.00 10.06
C LYS A 301 36.71 17.07 8.87
N PHE A 302 36.13 15.89 9.12
CA PHE A 302 35.89 14.83 8.14
C PHE A 302 37.15 14.15 7.60
N ASP A 303 38.28 14.22 8.32
CA ASP A 303 39.45 13.39 7.98
C ASP A 303 39.25 11.96 8.49
N VAL A 304 39.63 10.98 7.68
CA VAL A 304 39.57 9.54 8.03
C VAL A 304 40.62 9.22 9.09
N LEU A 305 40.16 8.79 10.26
CA LEU A 305 40.98 8.28 11.35
C LEU A 305 41.23 6.78 11.23
N ASN A 306 40.28 6.04 10.66
CA ASN A 306 40.36 4.60 10.48
C ASN A 306 39.38 4.13 9.41
N THR A 307 39.78 3.14 8.63
CA THR A 307 38.94 2.46 7.64
C THR A 307 38.90 0.97 7.95
N LYS A 308 37.70 0.38 7.93
CA LYS A 308 37.48 -1.06 8.02
C LYS A 308 36.63 -1.49 6.85
N SER A 309 37.08 -2.50 6.10
CA SER A 309 36.31 -3.08 5.01
C SER A 309 36.19 -4.59 5.18
N PHE A 310 35.02 -5.12 4.85
CA PHE A 310 34.75 -6.55 4.86
C PHE A 310 33.74 -6.91 3.78
N SER A 311 33.85 -8.13 3.26
CA SER A 311 32.95 -8.65 2.24
C SER A 311 31.79 -9.40 2.87
N VAL A 312 30.60 -9.19 2.32
CA VAL A 312 29.38 -9.90 2.69
C VAL A 312 28.87 -10.61 1.44
N ASN A 313 28.52 -11.88 1.58
CA ASN A 313 27.96 -12.69 0.51
C ASN A 313 26.45 -12.82 0.69
N ARG A 314 25.74 -12.88 -0.42
CA ARG A 314 24.31 -13.12 -0.46
C ARG A 314 24.03 -14.60 -0.24
N ALA A 315 23.13 -14.94 0.69
CA ALA A 315 22.50 -16.25 0.72
C ALA A 315 21.46 -16.34 -0.42
N THR A 316 21.29 -17.53 -1.01
CA THR A 316 20.53 -17.72 -2.26
C THR A 316 19.09 -17.21 -2.22
N ASP A 317 18.45 -17.33 -1.06
CA ASP A 317 17.07 -17.00 -0.73
C ASP A 317 16.89 -15.58 -0.16
N GLU A 318 17.93 -14.99 0.41
CA GLU A 318 17.83 -13.71 1.11
C GLU A 318 17.79 -12.52 0.14
N ARG A 319 16.71 -11.74 0.20
CA ARG A 319 16.58 -10.47 -0.53
C ARG A 319 16.73 -9.24 0.34
N LEU A 320 16.24 -9.24 1.56
CA LEU A 320 16.52 -8.22 2.57
C LEU A 320 17.58 -8.80 3.51
N HIS A 321 18.68 -8.07 3.72
CA HIS A 321 19.75 -8.50 4.61
C HIS A 321 19.94 -7.49 5.72
N ASP A 322 20.02 -8.00 6.94
CA ASP A 322 20.26 -7.24 8.17
C ASP A 322 21.65 -7.58 8.72
N HIS A 323 22.46 -6.57 9.00
CA HIS A 323 23.81 -6.75 9.51
C HIS A 323 24.12 -5.78 10.65
N ILE A 324 24.76 -6.29 11.70
CA ILE A 324 25.25 -5.47 12.82
C ILE A 324 26.76 -5.31 12.70
N ILE A 325 27.20 -4.09 12.40
CA ILE A 325 28.62 -3.74 12.37
C ILE A 325 29.09 -3.52 13.81
N ASN A 326 30.06 -4.31 14.26
CA ASN A 326 30.73 -4.07 15.54
C ASN A 326 31.95 -3.14 15.35
N LEU A 327 31.79 -1.88 15.78
CA LEU A 327 32.79 -0.80 15.79
C LEU A 327 33.69 -0.82 17.03
N GLY A 328 33.47 -1.73 17.98
CA GLY A 328 34.15 -1.81 19.28
C GLY A 328 34.76 -3.18 19.58
N ALA A 329 35.00 -3.99 18.54
CA ALA A 329 35.45 -5.38 18.62
C ALA A 329 36.78 -5.55 19.39
N SER A 330 37.66 -4.56 19.31
CA SER A 330 38.92 -4.50 20.06
C SER A 330 39.03 -3.23 20.89
N GLN A 331 39.97 -3.19 21.84
CA GLN A 331 40.25 -1.97 22.60
C GLN A 331 40.69 -0.82 21.70
N LEU A 332 41.50 -1.12 20.67
CA LEU A 332 41.94 -0.14 19.69
C LEU A 332 40.76 0.45 18.90
N ASP A 333 39.78 -0.37 18.52
CA ASP A 333 38.59 0.09 17.79
C ASP A 333 37.74 1.00 18.68
N ARG A 334 37.57 0.65 19.97
CA ARG A 334 36.88 1.51 20.95
C ARG A 334 37.57 2.86 21.12
N ASP A 335 38.89 2.89 21.19
CA ASP A 335 39.66 4.13 21.32
C ASP A 335 39.56 5.01 20.06
N ARG A 336 39.56 4.40 18.88
CA ARG A 336 39.34 5.10 17.60
C ARG A 336 37.92 5.64 17.48
N PHE A 337 36.90 4.87 17.86
CA PHE A 337 35.51 5.33 17.87
C PHE A 337 35.32 6.52 18.82
N ARG A 338 35.92 6.48 20.02
CA ARG A 338 35.90 7.60 20.98
C ARG A 338 36.55 8.87 20.44
N ALA A 339 37.58 8.74 19.60
CA ALA A 339 38.23 9.87 18.95
C ALA A 339 37.43 10.45 17.77
N ALA A 340 36.59 9.63 17.13
CA ALA A 340 35.78 10.02 15.98
C ALA A 340 34.59 10.93 16.37
N PHE A 341 34.07 11.64 15.37
CA PHE A 341 32.85 12.45 15.43
C PHE A 341 31.78 11.92 14.47
N TYR A 342 32.19 11.23 13.41
CA TYR A 342 31.26 10.63 12.46
C TYR A 342 31.70 9.22 12.08
N VAL A 343 30.73 8.42 11.64
CA VAL A 343 30.92 7.11 11.00
C VAL A 343 30.28 7.18 9.63
N ASP A 344 31.05 6.91 8.58
CA ASP A 344 30.53 6.74 7.23
C ASP A 344 30.50 5.25 6.88
N VAL A 345 29.33 4.78 6.46
CA VAL A 345 29.14 3.39 5.99
C VAL A 345 28.80 3.40 4.51
N THR A 346 29.64 2.75 3.72
CA THR A 346 29.47 2.58 2.28
C THR A 346 29.19 1.11 1.96
N ILE A 347 28.10 0.83 1.26
CA ILE A 347 27.72 -0.53 0.85
C ILE A 347 27.74 -0.62 -0.68
N GLY A 348 28.68 -1.40 -1.22
CA GLY A 348 28.88 -1.52 -2.66
C GLY A 348 29.21 -0.17 -3.31
N GLN A 349 28.45 0.23 -4.32
CA GLN A 349 28.64 1.49 -5.05
C GLN A 349 27.71 2.62 -4.57
N ASN A 350 27.02 2.44 -3.44
CA ASN A 350 26.12 3.47 -2.91
C ASN A 350 26.90 4.65 -2.30
N PRO A 351 26.35 5.87 -2.31
CA PRO A 351 26.81 6.97 -1.48
C PRO A 351 26.94 6.56 0.01
N PRO A 352 27.93 7.07 0.76
CA PRO A 352 28.06 6.77 2.18
C PRO A 352 26.86 7.26 2.99
N ILE A 353 26.46 6.46 3.98
CA ILE A 353 25.51 6.83 5.02
C ILE A 353 26.31 7.34 6.21
N ARG A 354 26.09 8.60 6.58
CA ARG A 354 26.81 9.25 7.68
C ARG A 354 26.02 9.22 8.98
N TYR A 355 26.67 8.76 10.04
CA TYR A 355 26.16 8.77 11.41
C TYR A 355 26.98 9.75 12.25
N ALA A 356 26.33 10.64 12.98
CA ALA A 356 26.95 11.50 13.97
C ALA A 356 27.12 10.73 15.30
N ILE A 357 28.34 10.75 15.84
CA ILE A 357 28.65 10.08 17.11
C ILE A 357 28.27 11.02 18.26
N ILE A 358 27.30 10.61 19.08
CA ILE A 358 26.91 11.33 20.28
C ILE A 358 27.89 11.01 21.40
N LYS A 359 28.28 12.00 22.20
CA LYS A 359 29.13 11.82 23.38
C LYS A 359 28.42 12.39 24.62
N PRO A 360 27.55 11.61 25.29
CA PRO A 360 26.86 12.06 26.49
C PRO A 360 27.88 12.38 27.59
N LEU A 361 27.63 13.48 28.32
CA LEU A 361 28.49 13.96 29.42
C LEU A 361 28.55 12.96 30.59
N LEU A 362 27.52 12.12 30.75
CA LEU A 362 27.45 11.03 31.74
C LEU A 362 27.48 9.70 30.98
N MET A 363 28.65 9.07 30.92
CA MET A 363 28.90 7.96 30.00
C MET A 363 28.22 6.61 30.32
N THR A 364 27.50 6.40 31.44
CA THR A 364 27.35 5.00 31.93
C THR A 364 26.10 4.53 32.69
N GLU A 365 24.93 5.18 32.68
CA GLU A 365 23.74 4.57 33.35
C GLU A 365 22.44 4.49 32.53
N TYR A 366 22.24 5.34 31.52
CA TYR A 366 20.91 5.50 30.90
C TYR A 366 20.89 5.34 29.38
N ASN A 367 21.89 4.68 28.79
CA ASN A 367 21.84 4.34 27.38
C ASN A 367 20.89 3.17 27.14
N GLN A 368 19.88 3.38 26.30
CA GLN A 368 19.06 2.30 25.76
C GLN A 368 18.93 2.48 24.26
N ARG A 369 19.40 1.51 23.49
CA ARG A 369 19.11 1.42 22.06
C ARG A 369 17.74 0.79 21.85
N ILE A 370 16.90 1.47 21.10
CA ILE A 370 15.67 0.88 20.56
C ILE A 370 15.91 0.58 19.08
N MET A 371 15.64 -0.66 18.68
CA MET A 371 15.67 -1.11 17.29
C MET A 371 14.23 -1.33 16.80
N PHE A 372 13.99 -1.12 15.52
CA PHE A 372 12.67 -1.27 14.94
C PHE A 372 12.72 -1.53 13.43
N ARG A 373 11.64 -2.10 12.88
CA ARG A 373 11.43 -2.23 11.44
C ARG A 373 10.97 -0.90 10.86
N ASN A 374 11.75 -0.33 9.96
CA ASN A 374 11.53 1.00 9.39
C ASN A 374 10.52 0.96 8.22
N SER A 375 10.22 2.12 7.62
CA SER A 375 9.28 2.20 6.50
C SER A 375 9.63 1.29 5.32
N TYR A 376 10.90 0.92 5.14
CA TYR A 376 11.41 0.05 4.07
C TYR A 376 11.52 -1.43 4.49
N GLY A 377 11.04 -1.82 5.66
CA GLY A 377 11.15 -3.18 6.21
C GLY A 377 12.54 -3.53 6.78
N GLY A 378 13.54 -2.68 6.58
CA GLY A 378 14.87 -2.84 7.17
C GLY A 378 14.92 -2.46 8.66
N VAL A 379 16.05 -2.70 9.30
CA VAL A 379 16.31 -2.32 10.69
C VAL A 379 16.79 -0.88 10.76
N SER A 380 16.20 -0.13 11.67
CA SER A 380 16.67 1.17 12.12
C SER A 380 16.69 1.23 13.64
N PHE A 381 17.32 2.26 14.18
CA PHE A 381 17.53 2.36 15.62
C PHE A 381 17.54 3.80 16.09
N VAL A 382 17.28 3.99 17.39
CA VAL A 382 17.51 5.24 18.11
C VAL A 382 18.24 4.95 19.41
N ASP A 383 19.26 5.75 19.70
CA ASP A 383 20.00 5.70 20.97
C ASP A 383 19.46 6.77 21.93
N LEU A 384 18.87 6.32 23.04
CA LEU A 384 18.31 7.17 24.08
C LEU A 384 19.34 7.33 25.21
N THR A 385 19.75 8.56 25.51
CA THR A 385 20.98 8.82 26.28
C THR A 385 20.84 9.82 27.43
N SER A 386 19.70 10.50 27.59
CA SER A 386 19.62 11.64 28.52
C SER A 386 18.92 11.36 29.85
N LYS A 387 17.79 10.64 29.86
CA LYS A 387 17.01 10.39 31.09
C LYS A 387 16.27 9.05 31.01
N LYS A 388 16.19 8.32 32.13
CA LYS A 388 15.33 7.14 32.33
C LYS A 388 14.44 7.36 33.54
N GLU A 389 13.14 7.25 33.36
CA GLU A 389 12.17 7.15 34.46
C GLU A 389 11.48 5.80 34.37
N LEU A 390 11.42 5.09 35.49
CA LEU A 390 10.69 3.83 35.63
C LEU A 390 9.48 4.09 36.53
N SER A 391 8.29 3.85 36.01
CA SER A 391 7.07 3.81 36.81
C SER A 391 6.53 2.38 36.85
N LYS A 392 6.24 1.88 38.05
CA LYS A 392 5.69 0.54 38.27
C LYS A 392 4.23 0.67 38.64
N THR A 393 3.35 0.07 37.86
CA THR A 393 1.92 0.00 38.21
C THR A 393 1.62 -1.41 38.68
N LEU A 394 1.20 -1.55 39.94
CA LEU A 394 0.78 -2.81 40.54
C LEU A 394 -0.75 -2.86 40.53
N THR A 395 -1.33 -3.71 39.69
CA THR A 395 -2.79 -3.97 39.74
C THR A 395 -2.99 -5.27 40.50
N THR A 396 -3.54 -5.21 41.72
CA THR A 396 -3.86 -6.39 42.53
C THR A 396 -5.37 -6.64 42.49
N THR A 397 -5.83 -7.79 41.99
CA THR A 397 -7.25 -8.17 42.08
C THR A 397 -7.43 -9.32 43.07
N THR A 398 -8.16 -9.10 44.17
CA THR A 398 -8.45 -10.10 45.22
C THR A 398 -9.94 -10.19 45.47
N TYR A 399 -10.40 -11.38 45.77
CA TYR A 399 -11.73 -11.78 46.19
C TYR A 399 -11.49 -12.84 47.32
N LYS A 400 -12.45 -13.29 48.13
CA LYS A 400 -12.27 -14.21 49.27
C LYS A 400 -13.14 -15.48 49.19
N LYS A 401 -12.65 -16.64 49.62
CA LYS A 401 -13.54 -17.82 49.75
C LYS A 401 -14.61 -17.55 50.83
N SER A 402 -15.89 -17.53 50.46
CA SER A 402 -17.00 -17.47 51.42
C SER A 402 -17.00 -18.74 52.28
N THR A 403 -17.07 -18.60 53.60
CA THR A 403 -17.06 -19.72 54.57
C THR A 403 -18.45 -20.28 54.87
N LEU A 404 -19.46 -20.00 54.06
CA LEU A 404 -20.82 -20.50 54.25
C LEU A 404 -21.37 -21.06 52.93
N ASP A 405 -21.01 -22.31 52.62
CA ASP A 405 -21.69 -23.12 51.61
C ASP A 405 -22.27 -24.37 52.28
N TYR A 406 -23.54 -24.27 52.67
CA TYR A 406 -24.43 -25.41 52.84
C TYR A 406 -25.66 -25.08 51.98
N TYR A 407 -25.81 -25.76 50.83
CA TYR A 407 -26.93 -25.70 49.88
C TYR A 407 -26.95 -24.52 48.89
N ASP A 408 -26.30 -24.69 47.74
CA ASP A 408 -26.95 -24.76 46.41
C ASP A 408 -25.91 -24.69 45.28
N GLU A 409 -25.98 -25.63 44.33
CA GLU A 409 -25.16 -25.63 43.12
C GLU A 409 -25.63 -24.54 42.16
N THR A 410 -25.11 -23.31 42.29
CA THR A 410 -25.11 -22.32 41.21
C THR A 410 -23.73 -21.66 41.06
N VAL A 411 -23.35 -21.36 39.81
CA VAL A 411 -21.98 -21.03 39.33
C VAL A 411 -21.47 -19.65 39.78
N HIS A 412 -21.94 -19.08 40.89
CA HIS A 412 -21.68 -17.67 41.27
C HIS A 412 -21.11 -17.42 42.67
N SER A 413 -20.53 -18.43 43.35
CA SER A 413 -19.95 -18.26 44.70
C SER A 413 -18.44 -18.49 44.80
N ILE A 414 -17.66 -18.18 43.76
CA ILE A 414 -16.19 -18.08 43.88
C ILE A 414 -15.79 -16.62 43.84
N GLU A 415 -15.33 -16.13 44.98
CA GLU A 415 -14.63 -14.88 45.05
C GLU A 415 -13.06 -15.19 44.77
N LYS A 416 -12.46 -14.99 43.53
CA LYS A 416 -10.99 -14.77 43.04
C LYS A 416 -9.95 -14.00 43.92
N VAL A 417 -9.14 -14.68 44.71
CA VAL A 417 -8.25 -14.09 45.75
C VAL A 417 -6.98 -13.32 45.36
N TYR A 418 -6.40 -13.44 44.17
CA TYR A 418 -5.21 -12.62 43.84
C TYR A 418 -4.89 -12.63 42.35
N ASP A 419 -4.55 -11.47 41.78
CA ASP A 419 -3.94 -11.31 40.46
C ASP A 419 -3.09 -10.06 40.53
N VAL A 420 -1.77 -10.20 40.43
CA VAL A 420 -0.82 -9.09 40.46
C VAL A 420 -0.27 -8.90 39.06
N ASN A 421 -0.73 -7.83 38.41
CA ASN A 421 -0.18 -7.37 37.15
C ASN A 421 0.78 -6.21 37.45
N ILE A 422 2.09 -6.49 37.35
CA ILE A 422 3.15 -5.47 37.46
C ILE A 422 3.45 -4.98 36.05
N LYS A 423 3.07 -3.73 35.76
CA LYS A 423 3.40 -3.06 34.51
C LYS A 423 4.52 -2.05 34.74
N ASP A 424 5.71 -2.34 34.26
CA ASP A 424 6.86 -1.43 34.29
C ASP A 424 6.83 -0.56 33.03
N THR A 425 6.65 0.76 33.19
CA THR A 425 6.71 1.76 32.10
C THR A 425 8.04 2.47 32.14
N TYR A 426 8.74 2.43 31.02
CA TYR A 426 10.01 3.13 30.83
C TYR A 426 9.77 4.40 30.04
N THR A 427 10.20 5.54 30.57
CA THR A 427 10.23 6.82 29.86
C THR A 427 11.68 7.23 29.65
N PHE A 428 12.07 7.36 28.39
CA PHE A 428 13.40 7.76 27.99
C PHE A 428 13.40 9.04 27.16
N GLN A 429 14.48 9.81 27.28
CA GLN A 429 14.70 10.99 26.44
C GLN A 429 15.91 10.79 25.52
N SER A 430 15.81 11.32 24.30
CA SER A 430 16.92 11.35 23.34
C SER A 430 17.98 12.39 23.72
N HIS A 431 19.08 12.39 22.98
CA HIS A 431 19.96 13.55 22.85
C HIS A 431 19.25 14.70 22.12
N ILE A 432 19.88 15.88 22.06
CA ILE A 432 19.37 17.01 21.28
C ILE A 432 19.75 16.81 19.82
N PHE A 433 18.79 16.90 18.91
CA PHE A 433 18.98 16.70 17.48
C PHE A 433 18.39 17.84 16.64
N GLU A 434 18.82 17.94 15.39
CA GLU A 434 18.33 18.94 14.43
C GLU A 434 16.99 18.53 13.82
N GLU A 435 16.26 19.45 13.19
CA GLU A 435 14.92 19.19 12.62
C GLU A 435 14.80 17.90 11.80
N ASP A 436 15.82 17.57 11.01
CA ASP A 436 15.83 16.38 10.14
C ASP A 436 15.87 15.07 10.93
N GLY A 437 16.32 15.10 12.19
CA GLY A 437 16.26 13.94 13.11
C GLY A 437 14.83 13.54 13.50
N LYS A 438 13.81 14.38 13.28
CA LYS A 438 12.40 14.03 13.58
C LYS A 438 11.92 12.80 12.82
N TRP A 439 12.42 12.59 11.61
CA TRP A 439 11.92 11.56 10.70
C TRP A 439 12.07 10.15 11.26
N ILE A 440 13.18 9.86 11.96
CA ILE A 440 13.43 8.54 12.53
C ILE A 440 12.44 8.18 13.65
N TYR A 441 11.94 9.19 14.38
CA TYR A 441 10.97 9.00 15.45
C TYR A 441 9.53 8.83 14.92
N ASN A 442 9.21 9.47 13.79
CA ASN A 442 7.94 9.20 13.09
C ASN A 442 7.88 7.76 12.58
N ASP A 443 9.03 7.25 12.10
CA ASP A 443 9.17 5.87 11.64
C ASP A 443 9.07 4.88 12.82
N LEU A 444 9.73 5.18 13.95
CA LEU A 444 9.58 4.40 15.17
C LEU A 444 8.11 4.27 15.62
N LEU A 445 7.34 5.37 15.58
CA LEU A 445 5.94 5.39 16.00
C LEU A 445 5.04 4.46 15.17
N GLN A 446 5.43 4.21 13.93
CA GLN A 446 4.61 3.50 12.93
C GLN A 446 5.13 2.09 12.69
N SER A 447 6.27 1.75 13.30
CA SER A 447 6.79 0.41 13.30
C SER A 447 5.89 -0.55 14.06
N SER A 448 5.53 -1.64 13.43
CA SER A 448 4.79 -2.74 14.05
C SER A 448 5.68 -3.74 14.79
N MET A 449 7.02 -3.62 14.67
CA MET A 449 7.98 -4.44 15.39
C MET A 449 9.11 -3.58 15.95
N ILE A 450 9.13 -3.45 17.28
CA ILE A 450 10.10 -2.65 18.03
C ILE A 450 10.69 -3.54 19.12
N TRP A 451 12.00 -3.49 19.31
CA TRP A 451 12.68 -4.28 20.31
C TRP A 451 13.92 -3.57 20.86
N THR A 452 14.44 -4.11 21.95
CA THR A 452 15.69 -3.67 22.54
C THR A 452 16.45 -4.85 23.10
N SER A 453 17.76 -4.74 23.21
CA SER A 453 18.59 -5.75 23.87
C SER A 453 19.01 -5.27 25.25
N ILE A 454 18.84 -6.11 26.25
CA ILE A 454 19.28 -5.87 27.63
C ILE A 454 20.03 -7.13 28.09
N ASN A 455 21.31 -6.98 28.42
CA ASN A 455 22.19 -8.08 28.83
C ASN A 455 22.26 -9.26 27.84
N GLY A 456 22.14 -8.97 26.54
CA GLY A 456 22.17 -9.99 25.47
C GLY A 456 20.84 -10.67 25.20
N GLU A 457 19.78 -10.35 25.96
CA GLU A 457 18.43 -10.83 25.70
C GLU A 457 17.61 -9.76 24.97
N ASN A 458 16.83 -10.19 23.99
CA ASN A 458 15.96 -9.30 23.22
C ASN A 458 14.55 -9.24 23.85
N TYR A 459 14.09 -8.02 24.07
CA TYR A 459 12.77 -7.72 24.61
C TYR A 459 11.98 -6.96 23.55
N GLN A 460 10.78 -7.43 23.22
CA GLN A 460 9.86 -6.65 22.40
C GLN A 460 9.36 -5.45 23.19
N ILE A 461 9.22 -4.33 22.50
CA ILE A 461 8.76 -3.06 23.05
C ILE A 461 7.31 -2.86 22.60
N LEU A 462 6.43 -2.63 23.58
CA LEU A 462 5.09 -2.09 23.35
C LEU A 462 5.17 -0.58 23.57
N LEU A 463 5.12 0.17 22.47
CA LEU A 463 5.26 1.62 22.48
C LEU A 463 3.96 2.29 22.98
N ASP A 464 4.05 3.11 24.02
CA ASP A 464 2.90 3.90 24.50
C ASP A 464 2.80 5.24 23.79
N SER A 465 3.94 5.92 23.62
CA SER A 465 3.99 7.23 22.97
C SER A 465 5.40 7.64 22.57
N VAL A 466 5.50 8.43 21.51
CA VAL A 466 6.70 9.19 21.13
C VAL A 466 6.29 10.65 20.99
N SER A 467 6.90 11.55 21.78
CA SER A 467 6.76 13.00 21.59
C SER A 467 8.07 13.58 21.08
N VAL A 468 8.00 14.58 20.19
CA VAL A 468 9.18 15.31 19.71
C VAL A 468 8.92 16.80 19.87
N ASP A 469 9.66 17.41 20.79
CA ASP A 469 9.42 18.78 21.25
C ASP A 469 10.62 19.67 20.87
N GLU A 470 10.34 20.89 20.41
CA GLU A 470 11.39 21.89 20.18
C GLU A 470 11.89 22.42 21.52
N ILE A 471 13.21 22.49 21.69
CA ILE A 471 13.80 22.91 22.95
C ILE A 471 13.77 24.43 23.02
N ASN A 472 13.14 24.99 24.06
CA ASN A 472 13.25 26.41 24.47
C ASN A 472 13.11 27.45 23.33
N ASN A 473 12.37 27.16 22.25
CA ASN A 473 12.33 27.98 21.03
C ASN A 473 13.71 28.33 20.45
N THR A 474 14.74 27.51 20.72
CA THR A 474 16.04 27.64 20.07
C THR A 474 15.94 27.07 18.66
N ASN A 475 15.79 27.96 17.68
CA ASN A 475 15.68 27.70 16.24
C ASN A 475 16.19 26.32 15.79
N ASN A 476 15.26 25.37 15.60
CA ASN A 476 15.48 24.05 14.96
C ASN A 476 16.22 22.97 15.78
N LEU A 477 16.23 23.06 17.11
CA LEU A 477 16.74 21.98 17.98
C LEU A 477 15.60 21.26 18.71
N TYR A 478 15.63 19.93 18.67
CA TYR A 478 14.54 19.07 19.14
C TYR A 478 15.03 18.02 20.13
N ARG A 479 14.09 17.51 20.93
CA ARG A 479 14.28 16.36 21.83
C ARG A 479 13.07 15.45 21.74
N ALA A 480 13.32 14.15 21.66
CA ALA A 480 12.29 13.13 21.70
C ALA A 480 12.13 12.55 23.11
N THR A 481 10.90 12.27 23.51
CA THR A 481 10.56 11.47 24.69
C THR A 481 9.83 10.21 24.22
N VAL A 482 10.37 9.05 24.56
CA VAL A 482 9.83 7.72 24.20
C VAL A 482 9.35 7.02 25.46
N LYS A 483 8.09 6.57 25.45
CA LYS A 483 7.48 5.82 26.55
C LYS A 483 7.06 4.44 26.07
N PHE A 484 7.45 3.40 26.81
CA PHE A 484 7.16 2.04 26.41
C PHE A 484 7.19 1.04 27.57
N HIS A 485 6.67 -0.15 27.27
CA HIS A 485 6.74 -1.34 28.10
C HIS A 485 7.56 -2.44 27.42
N LEU A 486 8.21 -3.26 28.23
CA LEU A 486 8.86 -4.47 27.76
C LEU A 486 7.88 -5.65 27.83
N SER A 487 7.80 -6.44 26.78
CA SER A 487 7.21 -7.78 26.84
C SER A 487 8.12 -8.73 27.62
N GLN A 488 7.67 -9.96 27.85
CA GLN A 488 8.59 -11.03 28.24
C GLN A 488 9.68 -11.21 27.18
N PRO A 489 10.90 -11.64 27.57
CA PRO A 489 11.99 -11.87 26.64
C PRO A 489 11.55 -12.90 25.60
N THR A 490 11.75 -12.57 24.34
CA THR A 490 11.41 -13.42 23.20
C THR A 490 12.69 -13.89 22.53
N THR A 491 12.75 -15.17 22.18
CA THR A 491 13.65 -15.63 21.12
C THR A 491 13.15 -14.98 19.83
N LEU A 492 13.77 -13.88 19.41
CA LEU A 492 13.58 -13.38 18.05
C LEU A 492 14.17 -14.45 17.12
N ILE A 493 13.31 -15.07 16.31
CA ILE A 493 13.69 -16.03 15.27
C ILE A 493 14.31 -15.25 14.12
#